data_AF-A0AA90TJC3-F1
#
_entry.id   AF-A0AA90TJC3-F1
#
_cell.length_a   1.000
_cell.length_b   1.000
_cell.length_c   1.000
_cell.angle_alpha   90.00
_cell.angle_beta   90.00
_cell.angle_gamma   90.00
#
_symmetry.space_group_name_H-M   'P 1'
#
loop_
_entity.id
_entity.type
_entity.pdbx_description
1 polymer ?
#
loop_
_entity_poly.entity_id
_entity_poly.type
_entity_poly.pdbx_seq_one_letter_code
_entity_poly.pdbx_strand_id
1 'polypeptide(L)'
;MMRSAPLAALLCAALLAVQADAAAAQGRAAAVKGPAPYQFAIIGHRFTDGGGDAQLEQAIAASDDGAVAFVVATGIKGEREPCSDELYTQRRDLFAQAHRPMIVAPAASDWSGCMNAAGSQLAVDRLNRMRELFYPDAESLGKRTLPLLRLSSSSQFRSYAENAHWIVGNVLYATMNLPSDNNHYRPEAGRNSEFEDRAVANRFWLKRVFGTAQRKKLDAVVLFTEGNLKAHSDKPGLLAMLGSSDSRQDGYAAARQQVVTLAQKFAGKVLLVDTAAPAGPAPAIAWRGNLGHVSVGSSVLRMRVAPGSEKMFLLQKP
;
A
#
# COMPACT_ATOMS: atom_id res chain seq x y z
N MET A 1 -62.95 -65.59 56.55
CA MET A 1 -63.24 -64.20 56.92
C MET A 1 -63.32 -63.36 55.66
N MET A 2 -64.47 -62.69 55.46
CA MET A 2 -64.75 -61.48 54.67
C MET A 2 -64.17 -61.35 53.25
N ARG A 3 -64.95 -61.44 52.16
CA ARG A 3 -66.02 -60.53 51.62
C ARG A 3 -65.47 -59.49 50.61
N SER A 4 -66.14 -59.47 49.44
CA SER A 4 -66.45 -58.31 48.58
C SER A 4 -65.52 -57.94 47.40
N ALA A 5 -66.03 -58.14 46.18
CA ALA A 5 -65.96 -57.16 45.06
C ALA A 5 -67.07 -56.08 45.27
N PRO A 6 -67.36 -55.05 44.42
CA PRO A 6 -66.84 -54.63 43.11
C PRO A 6 -66.75 -53.08 42.88
N LEU A 7 -66.50 -52.67 41.61
CA LEU A 7 -67.09 -51.53 40.86
C LEU A 7 -66.65 -50.05 41.06
N ALA A 8 -66.38 -49.44 39.90
CA ALA A 8 -66.72 -48.07 39.44
C ALA A 8 -65.79 -46.89 39.76
N ALA A 9 -65.24 -46.27 38.71
CA ALA A 9 -65.59 -44.90 38.32
C ALA A 9 -64.94 -44.52 36.96
N LEU A 10 -65.79 -44.29 35.95
CA LEU A 10 -65.50 -43.41 34.82
C LEU A 10 -65.42 -41.96 35.31
N LEU A 11 -64.54 -41.11 34.74
CA LEU A 11 -64.90 -39.86 34.05
C LEU A 11 -63.67 -39.00 33.72
N CYS A 12 -63.69 -38.41 32.51
CA CYS A 12 -63.15 -37.09 32.12
C CYS A 12 -61.61 -36.88 32.12
N ALA A 13 -61.00 -36.17 31.18
CA ALA A 13 -61.45 -35.42 30.03
C ALA A 13 -60.23 -35.19 29.10
N ALA A 14 -60.52 -35.03 27.82
CA ALA A 14 -59.58 -34.65 26.77
C ALA A 14 -58.83 -33.36 27.10
N LEU A 15 -57.53 -33.30 26.81
CA LEU A 15 -56.79 -32.06 26.58
C LEU A 15 -55.64 -32.29 25.57
N LEU A 16 -55.84 -31.67 24.41
CA LEU A 16 -54.83 -31.02 23.55
C LEU A 16 -53.89 -31.91 22.71
N ALA A 17 -54.31 -32.04 21.44
CA ALA A 17 -53.43 -32.25 20.31
C ALA A 17 -52.33 -31.16 20.27
N VAL A 18 -51.09 -31.56 20.52
CA VAL A 18 -49.92 -30.76 20.18
C VAL A 18 -49.68 -30.94 18.68
N GLN A 19 -50.02 -29.92 17.90
CA GLN A 19 -49.61 -29.84 16.50
C GLN A 19 -48.09 -29.65 16.45
N ALA A 20 -47.41 -30.60 15.81
CA ALA A 20 -46.01 -30.47 15.44
C ALA A 20 -45.92 -29.54 14.22
N ASP A 21 -45.82 -28.23 14.46
CA ASP A 21 -45.35 -27.25 13.47
C ASP A 21 -43.85 -27.47 13.21
N ALA A 22 -43.54 -28.55 12.49
CA ALA A 22 -42.23 -28.76 11.88
C ALA A 22 -42.25 -28.18 10.46
N ALA A 23 -42.37 -26.85 10.36
CA ALA A 23 -42.24 -26.13 9.10
C ALA A 23 -41.17 -25.04 9.20
N ALA A 24 -40.15 -25.20 8.34
CA ALA A 24 -39.30 -24.13 7.82
C ALA A 24 -38.32 -23.44 8.78
N ALA A 25 -37.38 -24.20 9.34
CA ALA A 25 -36.02 -23.69 9.55
C ALA A 25 -35.17 -23.98 8.30
N GLN A 26 -35.55 -23.41 7.15
CA GLN A 26 -34.63 -23.32 6.02
C GLN A 26 -33.48 -22.42 6.46
N GLY A 27 -32.28 -23.02 6.53
CA GLY A 27 -31.05 -22.33 6.84
C GLY A 27 -30.89 -21.11 5.93
N ARG A 28 -31.09 -19.92 6.49
CA ARG A 28 -30.45 -18.72 5.98
C ARG A 28 -28.96 -18.96 6.17
N ALA A 29 -28.30 -19.47 5.13
CA ALA A 29 -26.86 -19.35 5.03
C ALA A 29 -26.56 -17.87 5.24
N ALA A 30 -25.99 -17.53 6.40
CA ALA A 30 -25.50 -16.19 6.65
C ALA A 30 -24.48 -15.93 5.55
N ALA A 31 -24.84 -15.08 4.59
CA ALA A 31 -23.88 -14.59 3.61
C ALA A 31 -22.69 -14.07 4.43
N VAL A 32 -21.52 -14.69 4.26
CA VAL A 32 -20.30 -14.24 4.91
C VAL A 32 -20.15 -12.78 4.54
N LYS A 33 -20.45 -11.87 5.47
CA LYS A 33 -20.26 -10.44 5.26
C LYS A 33 -18.76 -10.24 5.12
N GLY A 34 -18.31 -10.09 3.88
CA GLY A 34 -16.94 -9.70 3.57
C GLY A 34 -16.59 -8.38 4.28
N PRO A 35 -15.30 -8.03 4.35
CA PRO A 35 -14.87 -6.79 4.99
C PRO A 35 -15.63 -5.59 4.43
N ALA A 36 -16.04 -4.67 5.31
CA ALA A 36 -16.73 -3.46 4.90
C ALA A 36 -15.83 -2.63 3.95
N PRO A 37 -16.41 -1.98 2.93
CA PRO A 37 -15.64 -1.08 2.08
C PRO A 37 -15.04 0.07 2.88
N TYR A 38 -13.85 0.51 2.51
CA TYR A 38 -13.14 1.63 3.12
C TYR A 38 -12.47 2.48 2.05
N GLN A 39 -11.85 3.58 2.46
CA GLN A 39 -11.00 4.38 1.59
C GLN A 39 -9.58 4.46 2.12
N PHE A 40 -8.62 4.65 1.23
CA PHE A 40 -7.31 5.19 1.57
C PHE A 40 -7.01 6.39 0.68
N ALA A 41 -6.23 7.33 1.19
CA ALA A 41 -5.78 8.48 0.43
C ALA A 41 -4.30 8.34 0.05
N ILE A 42 -3.92 8.97 -1.04
CA ILE A 42 -2.56 9.09 -1.52
C ILE A 42 -2.28 10.57 -1.71
N ILE A 43 -1.18 11.06 -1.12
CA ILE A 43 -0.65 12.39 -1.38
C ILE A 43 0.55 12.21 -2.30
N GLY A 44 0.33 12.46 -3.59
CA GLY A 44 1.38 12.43 -4.60
C GLY A 44 2.29 13.66 -4.46
N HIS A 45 3.59 13.45 -4.29
CA HIS A 45 4.51 14.53 -3.95
C HIS A 45 5.38 14.93 -5.15
N ARG A 46 4.90 15.90 -5.93
CA ARG A 46 5.71 16.61 -6.94
C ARG A 46 5.48 18.11 -6.81
N PHE A 47 5.81 18.68 -5.66
CA PHE A 47 5.83 20.12 -5.49
C PHE A 47 6.99 20.69 -6.32
N THR A 48 6.67 21.21 -7.50
CA THR A 48 7.64 21.76 -8.45
C THR A 48 8.23 23.09 -7.99
N ASP A 49 7.49 23.81 -7.16
CA ASP A 49 7.82 25.16 -6.72
C ASP A 49 7.77 25.22 -5.20
N GLY A 50 8.91 25.55 -4.58
CA GLY A 50 9.06 25.63 -3.13
C GLY A 50 7.99 26.50 -2.47
N GLY A 51 7.65 26.17 -1.22
CA GLY A 51 6.49 26.70 -0.49
C GLY A 51 5.62 25.60 0.13
N GLY A 52 6.18 24.41 0.35
CA GLY A 52 5.41 23.19 0.47
C GLY A 52 4.68 22.98 1.79
N ASP A 53 4.86 23.81 2.82
CA ASP A 53 4.18 23.60 4.12
C ASP A 53 2.68 23.78 4.00
N ALA A 54 2.24 24.94 3.52
CA ALA A 54 0.82 25.19 3.28
C ALA A 54 0.21 24.18 2.28
N GLN A 55 0.96 23.80 1.24
CA GLN A 55 0.49 22.80 0.27
C GLN A 55 0.37 21.41 0.89
N LEU A 56 1.34 21.01 1.73
CA LEU A 56 1.31 19.75 2.44
C LEU A 56 0.19 19.73 3.48
N GLU A 57 0.01 20.80 4.25
CA GLU A 57 -1.09 20.96 5.20
C GLU A 57 -2.45 20.84 4.49
N GLN A 58 -2.62 21.53 3.36
CA GLN A 58 -3.82 21.41 2.53
C GLN A 58 -4.03 19.98 2.04
N ALA A 59 -2.97 19.29 1.61
CA ALA A 59 -3.06 17.91 1.16
C ALA A 59 -3.42 16.93 2.30
N ILE A 60 -2.88 17.14 3.49
CA ILE A 60 -3.21 16.39 4.70
C ILE A 60 -4.68 16.63 5.06
N ALA A 61 -5.12 17.90 5.08
CA ALA A 61 -6.50 18.27 5.37
C ALA A 61 -7.49 17.68 4.34
N ALA A 62 -7.15 17.73 3.05
CA ALA A 62 -7.94 17.12 1.98
C ALA A 62 -8.00 15.59 2.06
N SER A 63 -7.10 14.97 2.81
CA SER A 63 -7.08 13.51 3.04
C SER A 63 -7.82 13.09 4.32
N ASP A 64 -8.25 14.04 5.16
CA ASP A 64 -8.87 13.77 6.46
C ASP A 64 -10.39 13.58 6.39
N ASP A 65 -10.82 12.53 5.71
CA ASP A 65 -12.23 12.12 5.61
C ASP A 65 -12.55 10.97 6.58
N GLY A 66 -13.75 10.98 7.17
CA GLY A 66 -14.30 9.92 8.04
C GLY A 66 -14.03 8.50 7.54
N ALA A 67 -14.19 8.27 6.23
CA ALA A 67 -14.07 6.96 5.58
C ALA A 67 -12.62 6.54 5.23
N VAL A 68 -11.65 7.45 5.39
CA VAL A 68 -10.23 7.17 5.11
C VAL A 68 -9.62 6.42 6.29
N ALA A 69 -9.17 5.20 6.02
CA ALA A 69 -8.52 4.32 6.98
C ALA A 69 -7.06 4.68 7.23
N PHE A 70 -6.36 5.13 6.19
CA PHE A 70 -4.97 5.59 6.25
C PHE A 70 -4.64 6.45 5.02
N VAL A 71 -3.53 7.17 5.09
CA VAL A 71 -3.00 8.02 4.01
C VAL A 71 -1.56 7.61 3.71
N VAL A 72 -1.21 7.52 2.43
CA VAL A 72 0.17 7.30 1.98
C VAL A 72 0.70 8.58 1.34
N ALA A 73 1.70 9.20 1.94
CA ALA A 73 2.44 10.30 1.33
C ALA A 73 3.69 9.76 0.66
N THR A 74 3.89 10.09 -0.60
CA THR A 74 5.01 9.60 -1.42
C THR A 74 6.02 10.72 -1.65
N GLY A 75 6.60 11.20 -0.56
CA GLY A 75 7.53 12.31 -0.52
C GLY A 75 7.29 13.23 0.69
N ILE A 76 8.31 14.00 1.08
CA ILE A 76 8.20 14.99 2.18
C ILE A 76 8.57 16.40 1.75
N LYS A 77 9.39 16.57 0.70
CA LYS A 77 9.75 17.89 0.15
C LYS A 77 9.82 17.94 -1.38
N GLY A 78 9.68 19.13 -1.93
CA GLY A 78 9.89 19.41 -3.35
C GLY A 78 11.37 19.35 -3.76
N GLU A 79 11.61 19.32 -5.07
CA GLU A 79 12.97 19.23 -5.63
C GLU A 79 13.84 20.44 -5.28
N ARG A 80 13.24 21.65 -5.24
CA ARG A 80 13.94 22.91 -4.94
C ARG A 80 14.03 23.24 -3.44
N GLU A 81 13.39 22.45 -2.59
CA GLU A 81 13.43 22.66 -1.14
C GLU A 81 14.74 22.12 -0.54
N PRO A 82 15.29 22.79 0.48
CA PRO A 82 16.56 22.42 1.07
C PRO A 82 16.50 21.02 1.69
N CYS A 83 17.61 20.27 1.59
CA CYS A 83 17.76 18.99 2.27
C CYS A 83 18.27 19.18 3.70
N SER A 84 17.64 20.05 4.48
CA SER A 84 18.05 20.39 5.84
C SER A 84 17.30 19.57 6.89
N ASP A 85 17.93 19.42 8.05
CA ASP A 85 17.36 18.69 9.19
C ASP A 85 16.12 19.40 9.75
N GLU A 86 16.13 20.73 9.72
CA GLU A 86 15.01 21.57 10.14
C GLU A 86 13.78 21.29 9.29
N LEU A 87 13.94 21.27 7.95
CA LEU A 87 12.83 20.94 7.06
C LEU A 87 12.32 19.53 7.34
N TYR A 88 13.19 18.53 7.48
CA TYR A 88 12.73 17.13 7.67
C TYR A 88 11.97 16.98 8.98
N THR A 89 12.44 17.64 10.04
CA THR A 89 11.78 17.67 11.35
C THR A 89 10.42 18.34 11.25
N GLN A 90 10.35 19.51 10.59
CA GLN A 90 9.09 20.23 10.38
C GLN A 90 8.08 19.39 9.59
N ARG A 91 8.51 18.74 8.50
CA ARG A 91 7.66 17.85 7.71
C ARG A 91 7.15 16.67 8.52
N ARG A 92 8.04 16.02 9.30
CA ARG A 92 7.65 14.95 10.22
C ARG A 92 6.57 15.42 11.19
N ASP A 93 6.71 16.61 11.76
CA ASP A 93 5.76 17.15 12.74
C ASP A 93 4.39 17.44 12.12
N LEU A 94 4.33 17.89 10.86
CA LEU A 94 3.07 18.02 10.12
C LEU A 94 2.38 16.67 9.94
N PHE A 95 3.12 15.64 9.52
CA PHE A 95 2.57 14.28 9.40
C PHE A 95 2.15 13.68 10.74
N ALA A 96 2.90 13.93 11.81
CA ALA A 96 2.58 13.46 13.16
C ALA A 96 1.29 14.09 13.72
N GLN A 97 0.98 15.32 13.31
CA GLN A 97 -0.23 16.04 13.74
C GLN A 97 -1.49 15.65 12.97
N ALA A 98 -1.36 14.98 11.81
CA ALA A 98 -2.50 14.51 11.02
C ALA A 98 -3.43 13.61 11.86
N HIS A 99 -4.74 13.72 11.67
CA HIS A 99 -5.70 12.90 12.43
C HIS A 99 -5.71 11.42 12.00
N ARG A 100 -5.30 11.12 10.77
CA ARG A 100 -5.29 9.78 10.18
C ARG A 100 -3.91 9.13 10.28
N PRO A 101 -3.83 7.79 10.22
CA PRO A 101 -2.55 7.10 10.04
C PRO A 101 -1.83 7.57 8.78
N MET A 102 -0.62 8.10 8.94
CA MET A 102 0.23 8.60 7.87
C MET A 102 1.39 7.64 7.63
N ILE A 103 1.44 7.07 6.42
CA ILE A 103 2.55 6.26 5.94
C ILE A 103 3.36 7.11 4.95
N VAL A 104 4.63 7.33 5.24
CA VAL A 104 5.53 8.14 4.40
C VAL A 104 6.46 7.22 3.62
N ALA A 105 6.36 7.22 2.29
CA ALA A 105 7.30 6.58 1.39
C ALA A 105 8.29 7.62 0.85
N PRO A 106 9.61 7.33 0.79
CA PRO A 106 10.60 8.29 0.34
C PRO A 106 10.47 8.56 -1.16
N ALA A 107 10.64 9.83 -1.54
CA ALA A 107 10.76 10.28 -2.92
C ALA A 107 12.20 10.71 -3.25
N ALA A 108 12.53 10.82 -4.53
CA ALA A 108 13.84 11.17 -5.04
C ALA A 108 14.27 12.55 -4.53
N SER A 109 13.32 13.49 -4.52
CA SER A 109 13.53 14.82 -3.96
C SER A 109 13.96 14.78 -2.50
N ASP A 110 13.53 13.80 -1.71
CA ASP A 110 13.83 13.70 -0.28
C ASP A 110 15.22 13.16 0.02
N TRP A 111 15.87 12.49 -0.92
CA TRP A 111 17.19 11.91 -0.67
C TRP A 111 18.05 11.83 -1.92
N SER A 112 17.71 11.04 -2.93
CA SER A 112 18.59 10.74 -4.07
C SER A 112 18.95 11.97 -4.93
N GLY A 113 18.10 12.99 -4.91
CA GLY A 113 18.31 14.29 -5.56
C GLY A 113 18.99 15.34 -4.69
N CYS A 114 19.31 15.05 -3.43
CA CYS A 114 19.86 16.03 -2.50
C CYS A 114 21.33 16.36 -2.77
N MET A 115 21.64 17.63 -2.93
CA MET A 115 23.02 18.12 -3.09
C MET A 115 23.35 19.14 -2.01
N ASN A 116 24.62 19.18 -1.60
CA ASN A 116 25.12 20.26 -0.76
C ASN A 116 25.37 21.54 -1.59
N ALA A 117 25.69 22.65 -0.92
CA ALA A 117 25.97 23.93 -1.58
C ALA A 117 27.18 23.90 -2.54
N ALA A 118 28.09 22.93 -2.36
CA ALA A 118 29.23 22.70 -3.25
C ALA A 118 28.92 21.72 -4.41
N GLY A 119 27.67 21.27 -4.54
CA GLY A 119 27.22 20.35 -5.59
C GLY A 119 27.54 18.87 -5.34
N SER A 120 28.04 18.50 -4.15
CA SER A 120 28.26 17.09 -3.80
C SER A 120 26.97 16.40 -3.38
N GLN A 121 26.81 15.13 -3.75
CA GLN A 121 25.66 14.30 -3.46
C GLN A 121 25.55 13.96 -1.95
N LEU A 122 24.35 14.05 -1.38
CA LEU A 122 24.03 13.75 0.03
C LEU A 122 23.08 12.56 0.22
N ALA A 123 22.77 11.82 -0.86
CA ALA A 123 21.74 10.79 -0.91
C ALA A 123 21.71 9.82 0.30
N VAL A 124 22.84 9.19 0.62
CA VAL A 124 22.90 8.17 1.68
C VAL A 124 22.69 8.80 3.06
N ASP A 125 23.33 9.93 3.33
CA ASP A 125 23.17 10.65 4.60
C ASP A 125 21.72 11.09 4.80
N ARG A 126 21.08 11.60 3.73
CA ARG A 126 19.68 12.04 3.78
C ARG A 126 18.71 10.89 3.92
N LEU A 127 18.95 9.77 3.25
CA LEU A 127 18.13 8.56 3.42
C LEU A 127 18.24 8.01 4.85
N ASN A 128 19.44 8.02 5.45
CA ASN A 128 19.63 7.62 6.85
C ASN A 128 18.90 8.57 7.80
N ARG A 129 19.00 9.88 7.57
CA ARG A 129 18.27 10.87 8.37
C ARG A 129 16.75 10.70 8.28
N MET A 130 16.22 10.40 7.10
CA MET A 130 14.80 10.05 6.97
C MET A 130 14.42 8.81 7.78
N ARG A 131 15.27 7.78 7.79
CA ARG A 131 15.01 6.55 8.56
C ARG A 131 14.90 6.80 10.05
N GLU A 132 15.76 7.65 10.59
CA GLU A 132 15.70 8.06 12.00
C GLU A 132 14.44 8.83 12.34
N LEU A 133 14.04 9.77 11.47
CA LEU A 133 12.95 10.71 11.78
C LEU A 133 11.56 10.14 11.49
N PHE A 134 11.40 9.39 10.40
CA PHE A 134 10.10 8.93 9.91
C PHE A 134 9.81 7.46 10.24
N TYR A 135 10.84 6.66 10.49
CA TYR A 135 10.72 5.21 10.66
C TYR A 135 11.31 4.68 11.98
N PRO A 136 11.16 5.37 13.14
CA PRO A 136 11.78 4.94 14.38
C PRO A 136 11.18 3.61 14.89
N ASP A 137 9.87 3.42 14.69
CA ASP A 137 9.10 2.33 15.30
C ASP A 137 8.24 1.57 14.28
N ALA A 138 7.66 0.46 14.72
CA ALA A 138 6.74 -0.39 13.96
C ALA A 138 5.31 0.18 13.86
N GLU A 139 5.14 1.50 13.96
CA GLU A 139 3.86 2.21 13.84
C GLU A 139 3.95 3.29 12.75
N SER A 140 2.80 3.67 12.19
CA SER A 140 2.68 4.83 11.30
C SER A 140 2.76 6.15 12.08
N LEU A 141 2.98 7.26 11.36
CA LEU A 141 2.79 8.61 11.93
C LEU A 141 1.29 8.94 12.03
N GLY A 142 1.00 10.13 12.58
CA GLY A 142 -0.35 10.65 12.81
C GLY A 142 -0.84 10.42 14.24
N LYS A 143 -1.87 11.16 14.66
CA LYS A 143 -2.51 11.02 15.98
C LYS A 143 -3.18 9.67 16.16
N ARG A 144 -3.70 9.10 15.08
CA ARG A 144 -4.12 7.70 15.01
C ARG A 144 -3.04 6.93 14.27
N THR A 145 -2.51 5.90 14.89
CA THR A 145 -1.46 5.08 14.28
C THR A 145 -2.02 3.78 13.72
N LEU A 146 -1.23 3.17 12.85
CA LEU A 146 -1.45 1.86 12.30
C LEU A 146 -0.19 1.01 12.51
N PRO A 147 -0.30 -0.24 12.99
CA PRO A 147 0.85 -1.14 13.07
C PRO A 147 1.41 -1.48 11.69
N LEU A 148 2.73 -1.38 11.57
CA LEU A 148 3.50 -1.61 10.35
C LEU A 148 4.52 -2.73 10.56
N LEU A 149 4.56 -3.69 9.63
CA LEU A 149 5.68 -4.61 9.55
C LEU A 149 6.74 -4.03 8.61
N ARG A 150 7.92 -3.71 9.15
CA ARG A 150 9.03 -3.15 8.37
C ARG A 150 10.00 -4.22 7.90
N LEU A 151 10.65 -3.99 6.76
CA LEU A 151 11.76 -4.82 6.28
C LEU A 151 12.91 -4.86 7.30
N SER A 152 13.15 -3.77 8.02
CA SER A 152 14.13 -3.68 9.11
C SER A 152 13.93 -4.67 10.25
N SER A 153 12.75 -5.29 10.38
CA SER A 153 12.53 -6.41 11.32
C SER A 153 13.30 -7.70 10.93
N SER A 154 13.76 -7.79 9.68
CA SER A 154 14.66 -8.85 9.23
C SER A 154 16.09 -8.53 9.66
N SER A 155 16.75 -9.47 10.35
CA SER A 155 18.13 -9.31 10.82
C SER A 155 19.12 -8.99 9.69
N GLN A 156 18.86 -9.48 8.48
CA GLN A 156 19.68 -9.23 7.29
C GLN A 156 19.51 -7.81 6.70
N PHE A 157 18.37 -7.16 6.96
CA PHE A 157 17.99 -5.90 6.30
C PHE A 157 17.62 -4.79 7.31
N ARG A 158 18.25 -4.78 8.48
CA ARG A 158 17.96 -3.81 9.56
C ARG A 158 18.02 -2.34 9.12
N SER A 159 18.87 -2.02 8.14
CA SER A 159 19.03 -0.66 7.63
C SER A 159 17.90 -0.16 6.72
N TYR A 160 16.94 -1.01 6.32
CA TYR A 160 15.89 -0.66 5.35
C TYR A 160 14.52 -0.47 6.02
N ALA A 161 14.40 0.54 6.88
CA ALA A 161 13.19 0.81 7.67
C ALA A 161 12.04 1.43 6.85
N GLU A 162 12.34 2.04 5.70
CA GLU A 162 11.39 2.74 4.84
C GLU A 162 10.39 1.83 4.11
N ASN A 163 10.75 0.55 3.95
CA ASN A 163 9.90 -0.46 3.37
C ASN A 163 9.01 -1.09 4.45
N ALA A 164 7.72 -0.83 4.38
CA ALA A 164 6.74 -1.29 5.36
C ALA A 164 5.51 -1.90 4.69
N HIS A 165 4.90 -2.91 5.32
CA HIS A 165 3.61 -3.45 4.89
C HIS A 165 2.61 -3.50 6.04
N TRP A 166 1.33 -3.42 5.70
CA TRP A 166 0.20 -3.53 6.62
C TRP A 166 -1.00 -4.16 5.91
N ILE A 167 -2.02 -4.54 6.67
CA ILE A 167 -3.22 -5.19 6.14
C ILE A 167 -4.45 -4.43 6.64
N VAL A 168 -5.34 -4.07 5.73
CA VAL A 168 -6.67 -3.51 6.06
C VAL A 168 -7.74 -4.29 5.31
N GLY A 169 -8.73 -4.78 6.04
CA GLY A 169 -9.68 -5.76 5.49
C GLY A 169 -8.93 -7.00 4.99
N ASN A 170 -9.14 -7.38 3.72
CA ASN A 170 -8.45 -8.51 3.10
C ASN A 170 -7.43 -8.08 2.03
N VAL A 171 -6.82 -6.91 2.20
CA VAL A 171 -5.84 -6.34 1.26
C VAL A 171 -4.54 -6.01 2.00
N LEU A 172 -3.40 -6.41 1.42
CA LEU A 172 -2.08 -6.02 1.90
C LEU A 172 -1.59 -4.79 1.15
N TYR A 173 -1.09 -3.82 1.89
CA TYR A 173 -0.48 -2.60 1.39
C TYR A 173 1.00 -2.60 1.71
N ALA A 174 1.84 -2.13 0.80
CA ALA A 174 3.27 -2.03 1.04
C ALA A 174 3.89 -0.82 0.36
N THR A 175 4.81 -0.16 1.06
CA THR A 175 5.74 0.80 0.44
C THR A 175 6.97 0.08 -0.08
N MET A 176 7.57 0.64 -1.12
CA MET A 176 8.89 0.22 -1.58
C MET A 176 9.68 1.43 -2.07
N ASN A 177 10.88 1.60 -1.53
CA ASN A 177 11.80 2.65 -1.94
C ASN A 177 12.33 2.36 -3.34
N LEU A 178 11.66 2.95 -4.34
CA LEU A 178 12.06 3.05 -5.74
C LEU A 178 11.86 4.50 -6.17
N PRO A 179 12.88 5.36 -6.04
CA PRO A 179 12.76 6.78 -6.35
C PRO A 179 12.62 7.00 -7.86
N SER A 180 12.02 8.12 -8.25
CA SER A 180 11.67 8.45 -9.64
C SER A 180 12.88 8.77 -10.55
N ASP A 181 14.06 9.05 -9.96
CA ASP A 181 15.30 9.40 -10.66
C ASP A 181 16.04 8.18 -11.24
N ASN A 182 15.32 7.33 -11.97
CA ASN A 182 15.78 6.04 -12.48
C ASN A 182 16.20 5.09 -11.35
N ASN A 183 15.41 5.04 -10.27
CA ASN A 183 15.71 4.21 -9.11
C ASN A 183 17.07 4.55 -8.45
N HIS A 184 17.55 5.78 -8.58
CA HIS A 184 18.92 6.19 -8.24
C HIS A 184 20.02 5.36 -8.94
N TYR A 185 19.75 4.83 -10.12
CA TYR A 185 20.77 4.19 -10.92
C TYR A 185 21.76 5.23 -11.46
N ARG A 186 23.05 5.00 -11.22
CA ARG A 186 24.17 5.81 -11.69
C ARG A 186 25.10 4.94 -12.54
N PRO A 187 25.46 5.37 -13.76
CA PRO A 187 26.44 4.68 -14.60
C PRO A 187 27.85 5.02 -14.10
N GLU A 188 28.28 4.36 -13.03
CA GLU A 188 29.62 4.54 -12.46
C GLU A 188 30.59 3.51 -13.05
N ALA A 189 31.87 3.88 -13.16
CA ALA A 189 32.94 2.96 -13.60
C ALA A 189 33.27 1.85 -12.56
N GLY A 190 32.54 1.84 -11.44
CA GLY A 190 32.66 0.89 -10.34
C GLY A 190 31.29 0.43 -9.82
N ARG A 191 31.23 0.08 -8.54
CA ARG A 191 30.03 -0.50 -7.93
C ARG A 191 29.04 0.58 -7.48
N ASN A 192 27.82 0.56 -8.02
CA ASN A 192 26.72 1.39 -7.54
C ASN A 192 26.13 0.77 -6.25
N SER A 193 26.90 0.87 -5.16
CA SER A 193 26.70 0.04 -3.96
C SER A 193 25.34 0.28 -3.30
N GLU A 194 24.87 1.53 -3.21
CA GLU A 194 23.54 1.86 -2.68
C GLU A 194 22.43 1.16 -3.48
N PHE A 195 22.45 1.36 -4.80
CA PHE A 195 21.43 0.80 -5.70
C PHE A 195 21.42 -0.73 -5.64
N GLU A 196 22.59 -1.36 -5.72
CA GLU A 196 22.72 -2.81 -5.73
C GLU A 196 22.26 -3.43 -4.40
N ASP A 197 22.69 -2.88 -3.27
CA ASP A 197 22.31 -3.39 -1.95
C ASP A 197 20.81 -3.18 -1.71
N ARG A 198 20.26 -2.01 -2.08
CA ARG A 198 18.81 -1.76 -2.03
C ARG A 198 18.04 -2.66 -2.99
N ALA A 199 18.57 -3.00 -4.16
CA ALA A 199 17.94 -3.95 -5.08
C ALA A 199 17.86 -5.36 -4.48
N VAL A 200 18.89 -5.80 -3.73
CA VAL A 200 18.85 -7.06 -2.98
C VAL A 200 17.78 -7.01 -1.88
N ALA A 201 17.73 -5.92 -1.11
CA ALA A 201 16.75 -5.72 -0.05
C ALA A 201 15.31 -5.67 -0.59
N ASN A 202 15.06 -4.91 -1.65
CA ASN A 202 13.76 -4.82 -2.33
C ASN A 202 13.33 -6.16 -2.93
N ARG A 203 14.28 -6.95 -3.46
CA ARG A 203 13.98 -8.31 -3.95
C ARG A 203 13.51 -9.22 -2.83
N PHE A 204 14.16 -9.19 -1.67
CA PHE A 204 13.71 -9.93 -0.50
C PHE A 204 12.35 -9.44 -0.01
N TRP A 205 12.16 -8.11 0.03
CA TRP A 205 10.93 -7.47 0.45
C TRP A 205 9.71 -7.90 -0.37
N LEU A 206 9.82 -7.86 -1.70
CA LEU A 206 8.76 -8.30 -2.60
C LEU A 206 8.38 -9.77 -2.37
N LYS A 207 9.36 -10.66 -2.18
CA LYS A 207 9.09 -12.07 -1.84
C LYS A 207 8.32 -12.19 -0.52
N ARG A 208 8.69 -11.39 0.49
CA ARG A 208 8.01 -11.38 1.80
C ARG A 208 6.58 -10.87 1.69
N VAL A 209 6.35 -9.77 1.00
CA VAL A 209 5.04 -9.16 0.78
C VAL A 209 4.09 -10.14 0.08
N PHE A 210 4.48 -10.65 -1.09
CA PHE A 210 3.64 -11.58 -1.84
C PHE A 210 3.47 -12.93 -1.14
N GLY A 211 4.54 -13.44 -0.51
CA GLY A 211 4.44 -14.67 0.28
C GLY A 211 3.48 -14.54 1.46
N THR A 212 3.45 -13.38 2.14
CA THR A 212 2.48 -13.11 3.21
C THR A 212 1.06 -13.04 2.65
N ALA A 213 0.84 -12.34 1.54
CA ALA A 213 -0.47 -12.27 0.89
C ALA A 213 -0.99 -13.65 0.46
N GLN A 214 -0.14 -14.49 -0.13
CA GLN A 214 -0.47 -15.86 -0.50
C GLN A 214 -0.81 -16.74 0.71
N ARG A 215 0.06 -16.76 1.75
CA ARG A 215 -0.18 -17.57 2.96
C ARG A 215 -1.47 -17.17 3.68
N LYS A 216 -1.77 -15.87 3.72
CA LYS A 216 -2.99 -15.34 4.34
C LYS A 216 -4.21 -15.36 3.43
N LYS A 217 -4.07 -15.78 2.15
CA LYS A 217 -5.14 -15.81 1.14
C LYS A 217 -5.85 -14.46 0.99
N LEU A 218 -5.06 -13.39 0.93
CA LEU A 218 -5.58 -12.02 0.76
C LEU A 218 -6.10 -11.81 -0.66
N ASP A 219 -7.09 -10.93 -0.82
CA ASP A 219 -7.72 -10.65 -2.11
C ASP A 219 -6.85 -9.77 -3.00
N ALA A 220 -5.98 -8.94 -2.40
CA ALA A 220 -5.10 -8.06 -3.15
C ALA A 220 -3.81 -7.65 -2.45
N VAL A 221 -2.86 -7.19 -3.26
CA VAL A 221 -1.64 -6.48 -2.87
C VAL A 221 -1.64 -5.11 -3.54
N VAL A 222 -1.41 -4.04 -2.77
CA VAL A 222 -1.19 -2.68 -3.28
C VAL A 222 0.24 -2.27 -2.96
N LEU A 223 1.00 -1.86 -3.98
CA LEU A 223 2.40 -1.47 -3.86
C LEU A 223 2.56 0.00 -4.22
N PHE A 224 3.08 0.79 -3.29
CA PHE A 224 3.36 2.21 -3.45
C PHE A 224 4.84 2.43 -3.74
N THR A 225 5.13 3.09 -4.84
CA THR A 225 6.47 3.54 -5.24
C THR A 225 6.37 4.99 -5.68
N GLU A 226 7.49 5.73 -5.69
CA GLU A 226 7.50 7.03 -6.36
C GLU A 226 7.71 6.83 -7.87
N GLY A 227 8.75 6.06 -8.23
CA GLY A 227 9.08 5.75 -9.61
C GLY A 227 8.05 4.85 -10.28
N ASN A 228 7.74 5.16 -11.55
CA ASN A 228 6.91 4.30 -12.39
C ASN A 228 7.72 3.09 -12.88
N LEU A 229 7.35 1.91 -12.38
CA LEU A 229 7.97 0.64 -12.75
C LEU A 229 7.82 0.30 -14.24
N LYS A 230 6.83 0.90 -14.92
CA LYS A 230 6.40 0.60 -16.29
C LYS A 230 6.00 -0.87 -16.46
N ALA A 231 5.22 -1.41 -15.53
CA ALA A 231 4.90 -2.85 -15.50
C ALA A 231 4.18 -3.38 -16.76
N HIS A 232 3.53 -2.50 -17.52
CA HIS A 232 2.85 -2.82 -18.78
C HIS A 232 3.69 -2.55 -20.03
N SER A 233 4.96 -2.12 -19.89
CA SER A 233 5.81 -1.88 -21.05
C SER A 233 6.15 -3.19 -21.75
N ASP A 234 5.49 -3.44 -22.87
CA ASP A 234 5.76 -4.55 -23.76
C ASP A 234 7.07 -4.29 -24.51
N LYS A 235 8.17 -4.79 -23.98
CA LYS A 235 9.32 -5.14 -24.83
C LYS A 235 9.56 -6.65 -24.75
N PRO A 236 8.78 -7.46 -25.49
CA PRO A 236 9.03 -8.89 -25.58
C PRO A 236 10.29 -9.18 -26.42
N GLY A 237 11.10 -10.14 -25.96
CA GLY A 237 12.06 -10.89 -26.78
C GLY A 237 13.04 -10.05 -27.62
N LEU A 238 13.37 -10.58 -28.81
CA LEU A 238 14.39 -10.06 -29.75
C LEU A 238 14.28 -8.56 -30.06
N LEU A 239 13.09 -7.95 -29.92
CA LEU A 239 12.87 -6.51 -30.15
C LEU A 239 13.39 -5.61 -29.02
N ALA A 240 13.58 -6.14 -27.80
CA ALA A 240 14.33 -5.45 -26.75
C ALA A 240 15.83 -5.35 -27.08
N MET A 241 16.37 -6.31 -27.86
CA MET A 241 17.75 -6.28 -28.37
C MET A 241 17.92 -5.39 -29.61
N LEU A 242 16.85 -5.11 -30.35
CA LEU A 242 16.85 -4.28 -31.57
C LEU A 242 16.36 -2.83 -31.34
N GLY A 243 15.84 -2.54 -30.15
CA GLY A 243 15.26 -1.24 -29.81
C GLY A 243 16.33 -0.19 -29.53
N SER A 244 16.20 0.94 -30.24
CA SER A 244 16.97 2.19 -30.12
C SER A 244 17.55 2.48 -28.73
N SER A 245 18.82 2.91 -28.77
CA SER A 245 19.68 3.38 -27.69
C SER A 245 19.06 4.51 -26.85
N ASP A 246 18.18 4.17 -25.91
CA ASP A 246 18.12 4.98 -24.70
C ASP A 246 19.36 4.59 -23.89
N SER A 247 20.42 5.39 -23.97
CA SER A 247 21.75 5.13 -23.40
C SER A 247 21.78 5.07 -21.86
N ARG A 248 20.62 5.02 -21.21
CA ARG A 248 20.47 4.87 -19.76
C ARG A 248 19.97 3.46 -19.45
N GLN A 249 20.78 2.72 -18.72
CA GLN A 249 20.39 1.42 -18.18
C GLN A 249 19.15 1.59 -17.28
N ASP A 250 18.15 0.73 -17.49
CA ASP A 250 16.87 0.78 -16.80
C ASP A 250 17.02 0.28 -15.35
N GLY A 251 17.06 1.23 -14.41
CA GLY A 251 17.21 0.96 -12.99
C GLY A 251 16.01 0.25 -12.36
N TYR A 252 14.87 0.18 -13.06
CA TYR A 252 13.65 -0.49 -12.60
C TYR A 252 13.52 -1.92 -13.11
N ALA A 253 14.33 -2.34 -14.10
CA ALA A 253 14.11 -3.58 -14.84
C ALA A 253 13.98 -4.82 -13.94
N ALA A 254 14.89 -4.98 -12.98
CA ALA A 254 14.87 -6.13 -12.07
C ALA A 254 13.63 -6.13 -11.15
N ALA A 255 13.28 -4.98 -10.57
CA ALA A 255 12.10 -4.83 -9.73
C ALA A 255 10.81 -5.06 -10.53
N ARG A 256 10.72 -4.48 -11.74
CA ARG A 256 9.59 -4.67 -12.67
C ARG A 256 9.40 -6.16 -12.98
N GLN A 257 10.45 -6.85 -13.41
CA GLN A 257 10.37 -8.27 -13.77
C GLN A 257 9.92 -9.13 -12.58
N GLN A 258 10.42 -8.83 -11.38
CA GLN A 258 10.03 -9.55 -10.18
C GLN A 258 8.56 -9.31 -9.81
N VAL A 259 8.08 -8.06 -9.85
CA VAL A 259 6.67 -7.73 -9.58
C VAL A 259 5.75 -8.44 -10.56
N VAL A 260 6.05 -8.39 -11.87
CA VAL A 260 5.26 -9.08 -12.89
C VAL A 260 5.21 -10.59 -12.63
N THR A 261 6.36 -11.21 -12.31
CA THR A 261 6.44 -12.65 -12.02
C THR A 261 5.65 -13.03 -10.77
N LEU A 262 5.73 -12.23 -9.71
CA LEU A 262 5.01 -12.47 -8.46
C LEU A 262 3.49 -12.25 -8.64
N ALA A 263 3.10 -11.24 -9.41
CA ALA A 263 1.71 -10.98 -9.75
C ALA A 263 1.08 -12.15 -10.49
N GLN A 264 1.76 -12.73 -11.49
CA GLN A 264 1.28 -13.91 -12.22
C GLN A 264 1.04 -15.14 -11.31
N LYS A 265 1.78 -15.27 -10.22
CA LYS A 265 1.66 -16.36 -9.24
C LYS A 265 0.67 -16.06 -8.12
N PHE A 266 0.12 -14.86 -8.06
CA PHE A 266 -0.81 -14.45 -7.02
C PHE A 266 -2.24 -14.51 -7.55
N ALA A 267 -3.11 -15.23 -6.85
CA ALA A 267 -4.50 -15.41 -7.28
C ALA A 267 -5.34 -14.11 -7.19
N GLY A 268 -4.95 -13.19 -6.31
CA GLY A 268 -5.63 -11.91 -6.11
C GLY A 268 -5.22 -10.82 -7.09
N LYS A 269 -5.75 -9.61 -6.88
CA LYS A 269 -5.39 -8.41 -7.64
C LYS A 269 -4.09 -7.80 -7.13
N VAL A 270 -3.26 -7.28 -8.02
CA VAL A 270 -2.08 -6.48 -7.68
C VAL A 270 -2.30 -5.08 -8.22
N LEU A 271 -2.22 -4.05 -7.40
CA LEU A 271 -2.28 -2.66 -7.83
C LEU A 271 -0.95 -1.97 -7.56
N LEU A 272 -0.34 -1.44 -8.62
CA LEU A 272 0.83 -0.58 -8.54
C LEU A 272 0.38 0.87 -8.54
N VAL A 273 0.84 1.63 -7.56
CA VAL A 273 0.56 3.06 -7.42
C VAL A 273 1.88 3.80 -7.46
N ASP A 274 2.04 4.69 -8.44
CA ASP A 274 3.19 5.60 -8.52
C ASP A 274 2.79 7.06 -8.66
N THR A 275 3.77 7.96 -8.58
CA THR A 275 3.56 9.41 -8.60
C THR A 275 3.96 10.07 -9.92
N ALA A 276 4.22 9.28 -10.96
CA ALA A 276 4.47 9.85 -12.27
C ALA A 276 3.24 10.66 -12.74
N ALA A 277 3.45 11.54 -13.73
CA ALA A 277 2.32 12.20 -14.36
C ALA A 277 1.38 11.15 -14.97
N PRO A 278 0.05 11.27 -14.77
CA PRO A 278 -0.90 10.39 -15.44
C PRO A 278 -0.78 10.53 -16.96
N ALA A 279 -1.02 9.44 -17.69
CA ALA A 279 -0.96 9.44 -19.15
C ALA A 279 -2.08 10.25 -19.82
N GLY A 280 -3.15 10.55 -19.09
CA GLY A 280 -4.32 11.28 -19.56
C GLY A 280 -4.68 12.46 -18.65
N PRO A 281 -5.86 13.09 -18.87
CA PRO A 281 -6.26 14.28 -18.13
C PRO A 281 -6.55 14.02 -16.65
N ALA A 282 -6.74 12.76 -16.25
CA ALA A 282 -6.93 12.34 -14.88
C ALA A 282 -6.29 10.96 -14.62
N PRO A 283 -5.89 10.66 -13.38
CA PRO A 283 -5.47 9.31 -13.00
C PRO A 283 -6.54 8.26 -13.31
N ALA A 284 -6.12 7.14 -13.88
CA ALA A 284 -6.97 6.00 -14.18
C ALA A 284 -6.20 4.70 -13.97
N ILE A 285 -6.89 3.65 -13.51
CA ILE A 285 -6.26 2.34 -13.31
C ILE A 285 -6.24 1.59 -14.66
N ALA A 286 -5.05 1.31 -15.17
CA ALA A 286 -4.84 0.46 -16.34
C ALA A 286 -4.59 -0.99 -15.89
N TRP A 287 -5.50 -1.90 -16.23
CA TRP A 287 -5.41 -3.33 -15.90
C TRP A 287 -4.85 -4.17 -17.05
N ARG A 288 -3.98 -5.11 -16.72
CA ARG A 288 -3.57 -6.24 -17.57
C ARG A 288 -3.65 -7.52 -16.75
N GLY A 289 -4.66 -8.35 -17.01
CA GLY A 289 -4.95 -9.52 -16.18
C GLY A 289 -5.27 -9.15 -14.73
N ASN A 290 -4.47 -9.62 -13.78
CA ASN A 290 -4.61 -9.27 -12.36
C ASN A 290 -3.70 -8.11 -11.91
N LEU A 291 -2.89 -7.55 -12.80
CA LEU A 291 -1.97 -6.44 -12.51
C LEU A 291 -2.54 -5.11 -12.99
N GLY A 292 -2.88 -4.24 -12.05
CA GLY A 292 -3.34 -2.88 -12.26
C GLY A 292 -2.22 -1.89 -12.00
N HIS A 293 -2.26 -0.75 -12.68
CA HIS A 293 -1.31 0.33 -12.52
C HIS A 293 -2.03 1.67 -12.57
N VAL A 294 -1.66 2.60 -11.68
CA VAL A 294 -2.14 3.98 -11.68
C VAL A 294 -1.00 4.93 -11.32
N SER A 295 -0.89 6.02 -12.07
CA SER A 295 0.01 7.14 -11.78
C SER A 295 -0.83 8.30 -11.25
N VAL A 296 -0.56 8.73 -10.02
CA VAL A 296 -1.40 9.71 -9.29
C VAL A 296 -0.95 11.16 -9.48
N GLY A 297 0.26 11.39 -10.00
CA GLY A 297 0.83 12.73 -10.16
C GLY A 297 1.09 13.44 -8.82
N SER A 298 0.79 14.73 -8.77
CA SER A 298 1.01 15.63 -7.61
C SER A 298 -0.24 15.90 -6.78
N SER A 299 -1.35 15.22 -7.07
CA SER A 299 -2.64 15.50 -6.44
C SER A 299 -2.92 14.57 -5.26
N VAL A 300 -3.81 15.01 -4.37
CA VAL A 300 -4.46 14.12 -3.41
C VAL A 300 -5.47 13.26 -4.16
N LEU A 301 -5.35 11.95 -3.99
CA LEU A 301 -6.23 10.97 -4.60
C LEU A 301 -6.82 10.06 -3.54
N ARG A 302 -8.13 9.81 -3.59
CA ARG A 302 -8.80 8.85 -2.71
C ARG A 302 -9.17 7.60 -3.50
N MET A 303 -8.85 6.45 -2.93
CA MET A 303 -9.20 5.15 -3.48
C MET A 303 -10.21 4.47 -2.58
N ARG A 304 -11.39 4.17 -3.10
CA ARG A 304 -12.34 3.27 -2.44
C ARG A 304 -11.93 1.83 -2.70
N VAL A 305 -11.92 1.03 -1.64
CA VAL A 305 -11.60 -0.39 -1.65
C VAL A 305 -12.81 -1.17 -1.21
N ALA A 306 -13.25 -2.09 -2.05
CA ALA A 306 -14.34 -3.03 -1.77
C ALA A 306 -13.81 -4.46 -1.92
N PRO A 307 -13.24 -5.07 -0.85
CA PRO A 307 -12.72 -6.43 -0.90
C PRO A 307 -13.79 -7.42 -1.36
N GLY A 308 -13.40 -8.41 -2.17
CA GLY A 308 -14.32 -9.40 -2.78
C GLY A 308 -15.21 -8.88 -3.93
N SER A 309 -15.18 -7.59 -4.27
CA SER A 309 -15.91 -7.04 -5.43
C SER A 309 -15.11 -7.16 -6.73
N GLU A 310 -15.80 -7.34 -7.87
CA GLU A 310 -15.18 -7.25 -9.20
C GLU A 310 -14.50 -5.89 -9.42
N LYS A 311 -15.15 -4.82 -8.93
CA LYS A 311 -14.61 -3.44 -8.92
C LYS A 311 -13.98 -3.14 -7.57
N MET A 312 -12.96 -3.91 -7.22
CA MET A 312 -12.28 -3.82 -5.92
C MET A 312 -11.69 -2.44 -5.65
N PHE A 313 -11.08 -1.81 -6.66
CA PHE A 313 -10.42 -0.50 -6.55
C PHE A 313 -11.15 0.51 -7.42
N LEU A 314 -11.62 1.59 -6.79
CA LEU A 314 -12.36 2.67 -7.44
C LEU A 314 -11.79 4.03 -7.03
N LEU A 315 -11.20 4.72 -7.99
CA LEU A 315 -10.80 6.11 -7.83
C LEU A 315 -12.03 6.96 -7.52
N GLN A 316 -11.98 7.68 -6.42
CA GLN A 316 -12.99 8.68 -6.10
C GLN A 316 -12.62 9.97 -6.81
N LYS A 317 -13.65 10.68 -7.28
CA LYS A 317 -13.46 12.06 -7.72
C LYS A 317 -13.02 12.90 -6.51
N PRO A 318 -12.07 13.83 -6.69
CA PRO A 318 -11.65 14.73 -5.62
C PRO A 318 -12.83 15.54 -5.07
#